data_AF-A0AAW8KP59-F1
#
_entry.id   AF-A0AAW8KP59-F1
#
_cell.length_a   1.000
_cell.length_b   1.000
_cell.length_c   1.000
_cell.angle_alpha   90.00
_cell.angle_beta   90.00
_cell.angle_gamma   90.00
#
_symmetry.space_group_name_H-M   'P 1'
#
loop_
_entity.id
_entity.type
_entity.pdbx_description
1 polymer ?
#
loop_
_entity_poly.entity_id
_entity_poly.type
_entity_poly.pdbx_seq_one_letter_code
_entity_poly.pdbx_strand_id
1 'polypeptide(L)' 'LVIKGQLRVYILSEEGKEITLYRLNENEVCILSASCILKNITFSIYVDAVTDVEILKISASAFKEVKNK' A
#
# COMPACT_ATOMS: atom_id res chain seq x y z
N LEU A 1 5.69 4.89 4.12
CA LEU A 1 6.61 4.36 5.14
C LEU A 1 5.83 4.33 6.45
N VAL A 2 5.84 3.19 7.14
CA VAL A 2 5.26 3.09 8.48
C VAL A 2 6.28 3.62 9.49
N ILE A 3 5.91 4.64 10.24
CA ILE A 3 6.73 5.21 11.32
C ILE A 3 6.41 4.49 12.62
N LYS A 4 5.12 4.23 12.87
CA LYS A 4 4.63 3.52 14.04
C LYS A 4 3.40 2.68 13.69
N GLY A 5 3.25 1.53 14.35
CA GLY A 5 2.08 0.67 14.24
C GLY A 5 2.15 -0.35 13.10
N GLN A 6 0.99 -0.92 12.73
CA GLN A 6 0.91 -1.97 11.71
C GLN A 6 -0.23 -1.73 10.70
N LEU A 7 0.05 -1.97 9.43
CA LEU A 7 -0.93 -1.98 8.34
C LEU A 7 -1.14 -3.39 7.80
N ARG A 8 -2.34 -3.67 7.30
CA ARG A 8 -2.69 -4.88 6.54
C ARG A 8 -3.00 -4.50 5.10
N VAL A 9 -2.36 -5.17 4.15
CA VAL A 9 -2.64 -5.01 2.71
C VAL A 9 -3.37 -6.26 2.21
N TYR A 10 -4.50 -6.07 1.54
CA TYR A 10 -5.36 -7.16 1.09
C TYR A 10 -6.08 -6.82 -0.21
N ILE A 11 -6.70 -7.84 -0.80
CA ILE A 11 -7.56 -7.73 -1.99
C ILE A 11 -8.93 -8.31 -1.69
N LEU A 12 -9.94 -7.90 -2.46
CA LEU A 12 -11.26 -8.52 -2.48
C LEU A 12 -11.38 -9.46 -3.67
N SER A 13 -11.85 -10.69 -3.42
CA SER A 13 -12.26 -11.59 -4.49
C SER A 13 -13.60 -11.14 -5.11
N GLU A 14 -13.96 -11.70 -6.26
CA GLU A 14 -15.26 -11.45 -6.90
C GLU A 14 -16.44 -11.88 -6.02
N GLU A 15 -16.23 -12.86 -5.13
CA GLU A 15 -17.20 -13.32 -4.14
C GLU A 15 -17.22 -12.45 -2.87
N GLY A 16 -16.46 -11.35 -2.82
CA GLY A 16 -16.36 -10.46 -1.67
C GLY A 16 -15.50 -10.98 -0.52
N LYS A 17 -14.70 -12.03 -0.73
CA LYS A 17 -13.78 -12.55 0.30
C LYS A 17 -12.51 -11.71 0.34
N GLU A 18 -12.09 -11.34 1.55
CA GLU A 18 -10.81 -10.66 1.76
C GLU A 18 -9.65 -11.65 1.78
N ILE A 19 -8.65 -11.43 0.93
CA ILE A 19 -7.41 -12.20 0.91
C ILE A 19 -6.27 -11.27 1.31
N THR A 20 -5.67 -11.55 2.47
CA THR A 20 -4.51 -10.78 2.94
C THR A 20 -3.28 -11.14 2.11
N LEU A 21 -2.61 -10.13 1.57
CA LEU A 21 -1.36 -10.31 0.84
C LEU A 21 -0.17 -10.28 1.80
N TYR A 22 -0.08 -9.24 2.62
CA TYR A 22 0.98 -9.06 3.61
C TYR A 22 0.59 -8.01 4.65
N ARG A 23 1.43 -7.89 5.68
CA ARG A 23 1.37 -6.83 6.69
C ARG A 23 2.61 -5.96 6.59
N LEU A 24 2.47 -4.69 6.91
CA LEU A 24 3.59 -3.75 7.02
C LEU A 24 3.74 -3.35 8.48
N ASN A 25 4.94 -3.48 8.99
CA ASN A 25 5.38 -3.08 10.31
C ASN A 25 6.19 -1.78 10.21
N GLU A 26 6.64 -1.28 11.36
CA GLU A 26 7.49 -0.12 11.46
C GLU A 26 8.73 -0.23 10.57
N ASN A 27 9.09 0.87 9.92
CA ASN A 27 10.16 0.98 8.95
C ASN A 27 9.92 0.27 7.59
N GLU A 28 8.73 -0.29 7.34
CA GLU A 28 8.39 -0.87 6.05
C GLU A 28 7.65 0.11 5.13
N VAL A 29 7.81 -0.07 3.82
CA VAL A 29 7.22 0.79 2.78
C VAL A 29 6.13 0.04 2.03
N CYS A 30 4.93 0.63 1.94
CA CYS A 30 3.91 0.16 1.03
C CYS A 30 4.24 0.62 -0.40
N ILE A 31 4.68 -0.30 -1.26
CA ILE A 31 4.90 0.00 -2.70
C ILE A 31 3.56 0.01 -3.45
N LEU A 32 2.66 -0.90 -3.08
CA LEU A 32 1.39 -1.06 -3.79
C LEU A 32 0.43 0.12 -3.57
N SER A 33 0.64 0.97 -2.56
CA SER A 33 -0.13 2.23 -2.39
C SER A 33 0.07 3.22 -3.54
N ALA A 34 1.11 3.04 -4.37
CA ALA A 34 1.32 3.80 -5.59
C ALA A 34 0.82 3.06 -6.85
N SER A 35 -0.18 2.17 -6.72
CA SER A 35 -0.70 1.33 -7.80
C SER A 35 -1.06 2.09 -9.07
N CYS A 36 -1.54 3.33 -8.94
CA CYS A 36 -1.83 4.24 -10.06
C CYS A 36 -0.65 4.51 -11.03
N ILE A 37 0.59 4.23 -10.65
CA ILE A 37 1.80 4.43 -11.48
C ILE A 37 2.47 3.09 -11.86
N LEU A 38 2.01 1.99 -11.27
CA LEU A 38 2.53 0.65 -11.51
C LEU A 38 1.75 0.00 -12.66
N LYS A 39 2.36 -0.07 -13.85
CA LYS A 39 1.72 -0.50 -15.10
C LYS A 39 1.05 -1.89 -15.07
N ASN A 40 1.45 -2.77 -14.15
CA ASN A 40 1.05 -4.18 -14.15
C ASN A 40 0.19 -4.58 -12.95
N ILE A 41 -0.41 -3.62 -12.22
CA ILE A 41 -1.37 -3.94 -11.17
C ILE A 41 -2.78 -3.92 -11.77
N THR A 42 -3.38 -5.10 -11.89
CA THR A 42 -4.70 -5.31 -12.51
C THR A 42 -5.84 -5.47 -11.49
N PHE A 43 -5.53 -5.39 -10.20
CA PHE A 43 -6.49 -5.58 -9.12
C PHE A 43 -6.46 -4.39 -8.14
N SER A 44 -7.61 -4.14 -7.52
CA SER A 44 -7.72 -3.14 -6.46
C SER A 44 -7.11 -3.69 -5.17
N ILE A 45 -6.22 -2.91 -4.57
CA ILE A 45 -5.65 -3.19 -3.26
C ILE A 45 -6.30 -2.33 -2.19
N TYR A 46 -6.45 -2.89 -1.01
CA TYR A 46 -6.99 -2.23 0.16
C TYR A 46 -5.95 -2.27 1.28
N VAL A 47 -5.93 -1.21 2.09
CA VAL A 47 -4.96 -1.04 3.17
C VAL A 47 -5.69 -0.55 4.40
N ASP A 48 -5.65 -1.36 5.46
CA ASP A 48 -6.25 -1.03 6.74
C ASP A 48 -5.21 -0.90 7.83
N ALA A 49 -5.48 -0.01 8.79
CA ALA A 49 -4.74 0.07 10.03
C ALA A 49 -5.16 -1.09 10.95
N VAL A 50 -4.20 -1.89 11.40
CA VAL A 50 -4.43 -2.96 12.39
C VAL A 50 -4.36 -2.43 13.82
N THR A 51 -3.54 -1.40 14.00
CA THR A 51 -3.36 -0.64 15.25
C THR A 51 -3.46 0.84 14.94
N ASP A 52 -3.36 1.70 15.94
CA ASP A 52 -3.04 3.11 15.69
C ASP A 52 -1.73 3.20 14.89
N VAL A 53 -1.73 3.99 13.82
CA VAL A 53 -0.61 4.09 12.88
C VAL A 53 -0.18 5.54 12.66
N GLU A 54 1.13 5.72 12.49
CA GLU A 54 1.72 6.94 11.97
C GLU A 54 2.47 6.60 10.68
N ILE A 55 2.17 7.31 9.60
CA ILE A 55 2.71 7.01 8.27
C ILE A 55 3.21 8.28 7.56
N LEU A 56 4.32 8.13 6.85
CA LEU A 56 4.73 9.10 5.83
C LEU A 56 4.20 8.66 4.48
N LYS A 57 3.39 9.52 3.87
CA LYS A 57 2.81 9.34 2.54
C LYS A 57 3.55 10.20 1.52
N ILE A 58 4.09 9.55 0.50
CA ILE A 58 4.65 10.21 -0.68
C ILE A 58 3.53 10.27 -1.73
N SER A 59 3.29 11.44 -2.31
CA SER A 59 2.32 11.58 -3.40
C SER A 59 2.78 10.78 -4.61
N ALA A 60 1.81 10.17 -5.30
CA ALA A 60 2.03 9.46 -6.56
C ALA A 60 2.85 10.30 -7.57
N SER A 61 2.49 11.56 -7.78
CA SER A 61 3.20 12.49 -8.69
C SER A 61 4.70 12.60 -8.38
N ALA A 62 5.05 12.92 -7.13
CA ALA A 62 6.46 13.02 -6.71
C ALA A 62 7.24 11.72 -6.94
N PHE A 63 6.63 10.55 -6.67
CA PHE A 63 7.28 9.26 -6.94
C PHE A 63 7.50 9.03 -8.44
N LYS A 64 6.52 9.40 -9.28
CA LYS A 64 6.62 9.28 -10.74
C LYS A 64 7.76 10.14 -11.31
N GLU A 65 7.95 11.34 -10.80
CA GLU A 65 9.03 12.25 -11.23
C GLU A 65 10.41 11.65 -10.96
N VAL A 66 10.61 11.05 -9.79
CA VAL A 66 11.89 10.41 -9.43
C VAL A 66 12.12 9.13 -10.24
N LYS A 67 11.08 8.32 -10.49
CA LYS A 67 11.18 7.08 -11.26
C LYS A 67 11.55 7.30 -12.74
N ASN A 68 11.20 8.46 -13.30
CA ASN A 68 11.40 8.78 -14.71
C ASN A 68 12.72 9.53 -14.97
N LYS A 69 13.54 9.78 -13.94
CA LYS A 69 14.94 10.16 -14.08
C LYS A 69 15.79 8.91 -14.21
#